data_AF-A0A3M1XXA6-F1
#
_entry.id   AF-A0A3M1XXA6-F1
#
_cell.length_a   1.000
_cell.length_b   1.000
_cell.length_c   1.000
_cell.angle_alpha   90.00
_cell.angle_beta   90.00
_cell.angle_gamma   90.00
#
_symmetry.space_group_name_H-M   'P 1'
#
loop_
_entity.id
_entity.type
_entity.pdbx_description
1 polymer ?
#
loop_
_entity_poly.entity_id
_entity_poly.type
_entity_poly.pdbx_seq_one_letter_code
_entity_poly.pdbx_strand_id
1 'polypeptide(L)'
;MVIITALLLYSLFSLKRSEAELRMLKSLSAQLCLTDLSVWTEARYTRHPSQADWFSPFQDFPCSVEHFPAGSLISPPNRRERG
;
A
#
# COMPACT_ATOMS: atom_id res chain seq x y z
N MET A 1 19.69 -1.68 -19.28
CA MET A 1 19.92 -0.40 -18.56
C MET A 1 18.99 0.70 -19.05
N VAL A 2 18.92 1.01 -20.35
CA VAL A 2 18.05 2.07 -20.91
C VAL A 2 16.56 1.91 -20.54
N ILE A 3 16.02 0.67 -20.59
CA ILE A 3 14.63 0.39 -20.21
C ILE A 3 14.37 0.68 -18.73
N ILE A 4 15.27 0.26 -17.85
CA ILE A 4 15.14 0.49 -16.40
C ILE A 4 15.20 1.99 -16.10
N THR A 5 16.13 2.72 -16.73
CA THR A 5 16.21 4.18 -16.56
C THR A 5 14.96 4.90 -17.08
N ALA A 6 14.39 4.45 -18.20
CA ALA A 6 13.14 4.99 -18.72
C ALA A 6 11.95 4.70 -17.78
N LEU A 7 11.86 3.49 -17.23
CA LEU A 7 10.84 3.12 -16.24
C LEU A 7 10.98 3.92 -14.94
N LEU A 8 12.20 4.14 -14.46
CA LEU A 8 12.44 4.95 -13.27
C LEU A 8 12.09 6.43 -13.51
N LEU A 9 12.46 7.00 -14.66
CA LEU A 9 12.08 8.37 -15.03
C LEU A 9 10.56 8.52 -15.16
N TYR A 10 9.90 7.54 -15.79
CA TYR A 10 8.44 7.49 -15.89
C TYR A 10 7.79 7.39 -14.51
N SER A 11 8.31 6.54 -13.62
CA SER A 11 7.83 6.39 -12.24
C SER A 11 7.92 7.72 -11.47
N LEU A 12 9.06 8.41 -11.53
CA LEU A 12 9.24 9.72 -10.88
C LEU A 12 8.26 10.78 -11.40
N PHE A 13 7.97 10.76 -12.70
CA PHE A 13 6.98 11.66 -13.30
C PHE A 13 5.54 11.27 -12.91
N SER A 14 5.25 9.96 -12.84
CA SER A 14 3.97 9.42 -12.40
C SER A 14 3.68 9.77 -10.94
N LEU A 15 4.67 9.73 -10.06
CA LEU A 15 4.52 10.11 -8.64
C LEU A 15 4.02 11.55 -8.49
N LYS A 16 4.59 12.51 -9.24
CA LYS A 16 4.16 13.92 -9.21
C LYS A 16 2.71 14.08 -9.65
N ARG A 17 2.27 13.32 -10.66
CA ARG A 17 0.88 13.32 -11.13
C ARG A 17 -0.05 12.73 -10.06
N SER A 18 0.36 11.64 -9.42
CA SER A 18 -0.43 10.97 -8.38
C SER A 18 -0.67 11.84 -7.15
N GLU A 19 0.21 12.79 -6.82
CA GLU A 19 -0.02 13.68 -5.68
C GLU A 19 -1.31 14.53 -5.80
N ALA A 20 -1.61 15.02 -7.00
CA ALA A 20 -2.82 15.82 -7.22
C ALA A 20 -4.09 14.97 -7.05
N GLU A 21 -4.04 13.75 -7.55
CA GLU A 21 -5.11 12.76 -7.43
C GLU A 21 -5.31 12.32 -5.97
N LEU A 22 -4.23 12.06 -5.24
CA LEU A 22 -4.27 11.75 -3.80
C LEU A 22 -4.88 12.87 -2.97
N ARG A 23 -4.56 14.14 -3.28
CA ARG A 23 -5.18 15.29 -2.60
C ARG A 23 -6.70 15.33 -2.82
N MET A 24 -7.16 15.06 -4.04
CA MET A 24 -8.58 15.00 -4.36
C MET A 24 -9.27 13.85 -3.62
N LEU A 25 -8.70 12.64 -3.68
CA LEU A 25 -9.22 11.45 -2.99
C LEU A 25 -9.31 11.67 -1.48
N LYS A 26 -8.33 12.36 -0.87
CA LYS A 26 -8.32 12.65 0.57
C LYS A 26 -9.41 13.64 0.97
N SER A 27 -9.70 14.60 0.10
CA SER A 27 -10.83 15.51 0.31
C SER A 27 -12.16 14.75 0.25
N LEU A 28 -12.30 13.85 -0.74
CA LEU A 28 -13.48 13.02 -0.90
C LEU A 28 -13.69 12.07 0.29
N SER A 29 -12.63 11.42 0.78
CA SER A 29 -12.72 10.52 1.94
C SER A 29 -13.21 11.25 3.20
N ALA A 30 -12.75 12.48 3.42
CA ALA A 30 -13.21 13.33 4.52
C ALA A 30 -14.69 13.72 4.37
N GLN A 31 -15.13 14.08 3.16
CA GLN A 31 -16.54 14.44 2.88
C GLN A 31 -17.49 13.25 3.08
N LEU A 32 -17.01 12.04 2.78
CA LEU A 32 -17.77 10.80 2.97
C LEU A 32 -17.64 10.21 4.39
N CYS A 33 -16.93 10.90 5.29
CA CYS A 33 -16.63 10.42 6.64
C CYS A 33 -15.95 9.02 6.66
N LEU A 34 -15.15 8.72 5.64
CA LEU A 34 -14.32 7.52 5.62
C LEU A 34 -13.07 7.74 6.48
N THR A 35 -12.60 6.68 7.13
CA THR A 35 -11.46 6.74 8.05
C THR A 35 -10.15 7.14 7.36
N ASP A 36 -9.89 6.62 6.16
CA ASP A 36 -8.58 6.71 5.49
C ASP A 36 -8.65 6.30 4.00
N LEU A 37 -7.63 6.66 3.21
CA LEU A 37 -7.39 6.11 1.88
C LEU A 37 -6.52 4.86 1.94
N SER A 38 -7.14 3.70 1.76
CA SER A 38 -6.46 2.41 1.65
C SER A 38 -6.08 2.12 0.19
N VAL A 39 -4.80 1.84 -0.07
CA VAL A 39 -4.33 1.30 -1.36
C VAL A 39 -4.20 -0.21 -1.21
N TRP A 40 -5.14 -0.96 -1.77
CA TRP A 40 -5.18 -2.42 -1.68
C TRP A 40 -5.46 -3.03 -3.05
N THR A 41 -4.74 -4.10 -3.40
CA THR A 41 -4.80 -4.73 -4.73
C THR A 41 -5.62 -6.02 -4.77
N GLU A 42 -6.25 -6.41 -3.66
CA GLU A 42 -6.89 -7.72 -3.52
C GLU A 42 -8.33 -7.70 -2.97
N ALA A 43 -9.06 -8.80 -3.21
CA ALA A 43 -10.44 -9.03 -2.78
C ALA A 43 -10.55 -9.86 -1.49
N ARG A 44 -9.43 -10.28 -0.87
CA ARG A 44 -9.43 -11.06 0.38
C ARG A 44 -9.71 -10.14 1.58
N TYR A 45 -10.97 -9.69 1.61
CA TYR A 45 -11.72 -9.13 2.74
C TYR A 45 -11.22 -7.79 3.30
N THR A 46 -11.30 -6.71 2.50
CA THR A 46 -11.49 -5.30 2.90
C THR A 46 -11.23 -4.96 4.37
N ARG A 47 -10.03 -5.23 4.88
CA ARG A 47 -9.60 -4.83 6.21
C ARG A 47 -8.32 -4.07 6.04
N HIS A 48 -8.28 -2.89 6.64
CA HIS A 48 -7.05 -2.14 6.74
C HIS A 48 -6.02 -3.03 7.47
N PRO A 49 -4.74 -3.08 7.07
CA PRO A 49 -3.73 -3.91 7.74
C PRO A 49 -3.63 -3.68 9.26
N SER A 50 -3.90 -2.45 9.71
CA SER A 50 -4.01 -2.14 11.15
C SER A 50 -5.21 -2.78 11.88
N GLN A 51 -6.14 -3.37 11.13
CA GLN A 51 -7.35 -4.05 11.59
C GLN A 51 -7.33 -5.55 11.22
N ALA A 52 -6.19 -6.08 10.76
CA ALA A 52 -6.03 -7.51 10.55
C ALA A 52 -6.00 -8.23 11.91
N ASP A 53 -6.82 -9.28 12.04
CA ASP A 53 -6.85 -10.12 13.24
C ASP A 53 -5.65 -11.09 13.25
N TRP A 54 -5.01 -11.24 14.41
CA TRP A 54 -3.81 -12.07 14.62
C TRP A 54 -4.01 -13.54 14.27
N PHE A 55 -5.25 -14.02 14.24
CA PHE A 55 -5.60 -15.43 14.02
C PHE A 55 -6.19 -15.71 12.65
N SER A 56 -6.21 -14.72 11.75
CA SER A 56 -6.69 -14.92 10.39
C SER A 56 -5.75 -15.86 9.62
N PRO A 57 -6.24 -16.97 9.04
CA PRO A 57 -5.41 -17.87 8.25
C PRO A 57 -4.88 -17.15 7.00
N PHE A 58 -3.67 -17.55 6.56
CA PHE A 58 -2.97 -16.97 5.39
C PHE A 58 -2.48 -15.52 5.57
N GLN A 59 -2.10 -15.12 6.79
CA GLN A 59 -1.26 -13.93 6.98
C GLN A 59 0.13 -14.21 6.43
N ASP A 60 0.36 -13.87 5.15
CA ASP A 60 1.69 -13.91 4.58
C ASP A 60 2.55 -12.77 5.13
N PHE A 61 3.87 -12.98 5.18
CA PHE A 61 4.81 -12.01 5.74
C PHE A 61 4.89 -10.72 4.88
N PRO A 62 5.27 -9.57 5.46
CA PRO A 62 5.67 -8.41 4.67
C PRO A 62 6.66 -8.79 3.58
N CYS A 63 6.45 -8.29 2.36
CA CYS A 63 7.20 -8.65 1.15
C CYS A 63 7.10 -10.12 0.70
N SER A 64 6.06 -10.86 1.09
CA SER A 64 5.81 -12.21 0.59
C SER A 64 5.51 -12.23 -0.92
N VAL A 65 5.83 -13.37 -1.55
CA VAL A 65 5.38 -13.69 -2.91
C VAL A 65 4.08 -14.48 -2.78
N GLU A 66 2.97 -13.79 -2.97
CA GLU A 66 1.62 -14.35 -2.83
C GLU A 66 0.81 -14.13 -4.11
N HIS A 67 -0.32 -14.84 -4.23
CA HIS A 67 -1.18 -14.77 -5.41
C HIS A 67 -1.78 -13.38 -5.64
N PHE A 68 -1.89 -12.57 -4.57
CA PHE A 68 -2.35 -11.20 -4.62
C PHE A 68 -1.39 -10.33 -3.79
N PRO A 69 -0.42 -9.62 -4.40
CA PRO A 69 0.79 -9.17 -3.73
C PRO A 69 0.59 -7.92 -2.85
N ALA A 70 -0.42 -7.89 -1.99
CA ALA A 70 -0.67 -6.78 -1.07
C ALA A 70 0.42 -6.70 0.03
N GLY A 71 0.93 -7.84 0.47
CA GLY A 71 2.10 -7.96 1.34
C GLY A 71 3.36 -7.32 0.75
N SER A 72 3.47 -7.20 -0.58
CA SER A 72 4.58 -6.49 -1.23
C SER A 72 4.54 -4.97 -1.05
N LEU A 73 3.39 -4.39 -0.69
CA LEU A 73 3.24 -2.97 -0.38
C LEU A 73 3.58 -2.65 1.10
N ILE A 74 3.56 -3.66 1.97
CA ILE A 74 3.87 -3.50 3.38
C ILE A 74 5.38 -3.65 3.57
N SER A 75 6.02 -2.58 4.01
CA SER A 75 7.41 -2.64 4.45
C SER A 75 7.56 -3.58 5.64
N PRO A 76 8.68 -4.34 5.72
CA PRO A 76 8.96 -5.13 6.91
C PRO A 76 9.01 -4.24 8.15
N PRO A 77 8.63 -4.75 9.33
CA PRO A 77 8.68 -3.97 10.55
C PRO A 77 10.10 -3.43 10.77
N ASN A 78 10.20 -2.14 11.09
CA ASN A 78 11.46 -1.57 11.55
C ASN A 78 11.86 -2.30 12.83
N ARG A 79 12.93 -3.10 12.77
CA ARG A 79 13.51 -3.73 13.96
C ARG A 79 14.08 -2.63 14.85
N ARG A 80 13.23 -2.04 15.70
CA ARG A 80 13.69 -1.28 16.86
C ARG A 80 13.79 -2.24 18.03
N GLU A 81 14.98 -2.25 18.60
CA GLU A 81 15.45 -3.13 19.65
C GLU A 81 14.54 -3.01 20.88
N ARG A 82 14.36 -4.14 21.57
CA ARG A 82 13.73 -4.18 22.89
C ARG A 82 14.45 -3.19 23.80
N GLY A 83 13.71 -2.22 24.33
CA GLY A 83 14.04 -1.45 25.52
C GLY A 83 12.83 -1.50 26.43
#